data_AF-A0A530ZMY1-F1
#
_entry.id   AF-A0A530ZMY1-F1
#
_cell.length_a   1.000
_cell.length_b   1.000
_cell.length_c   1.000
_cell.angle_alpha   90.00
_cell.angle_beta   90.00
_cell.angle_gamma   90.00
#
_symmetry.space_group_name_H-M   'P 1'
#
loop_
_entity.id
_entity.type
_entity.pdbx_description
1 polymer ?
#
loop_
_entity_poly.entity_id
_entity_poly.type
_entity_poly.pdbx_seq_one_letter_code
_entity_poly.pdbx_strand_id
1 'polypeptide(L)'
;CKVMIQITHLGRRTGWNKADWLPVLSASPVREPAHRAFPKTIEDWDIERIVADYAAAAQRCQAAGLDGIEFESYGHLMDGFWSPATN
;
A
#
# COMPACT_ATOMS: atom_id res chain seq x y z
N CYS A 1 19.98 21.10 -0.72
CA CYS A 1 18.56 20.84 -1.01
C CYS A 1 18.13 19.66 -0.13
N LYS A 2 16.87 19.61 0.32
CA LYS A 2 16.32 18.46 1.05
C LYS A 2 15.77 17.44 0.07
N VAL A 3 16.02 16.15 0.28
CA VAL A 3 15.57 15.05 -0.58
C VAL A 3 14.67 14.11 0.20
N MET A 4 13.45 13.91 -0.30
CA MET A 4 12.44 13.05 0.30
C MET A 4 11.98 12.00 -0.70
N ILE A 5 11.36 10.93 -0.19
CA ILE A 5 10.74 9.90 -1.02
C ILE A 5 9.37 9.52 -0.48
N GLN A 6 8.48 9.17 -1.39
CA GLN A 6 7.17 8.65 -1.04
C GLN A 6 7.22 7.13 -0.93
N ILE A 7 6.76 6.60 0.20
CA ILE A 7 6.57 5.17 0.42
C ILE A 7 5.08 4.87 0.22
N THR A 8 4.80 3.91 -0.65
CA THR A 8 3.44 3.68 -1.14
C THR A 8 3.10 2.20 -1.24
N HIS A 9 1.82 1.88 -1.05
CA HIS A 9 1.25 0.57 -1.32
C HIS A 9 -0.09 0.78 -2.04
N LEU A 10 -0.16 0.38 -3.31
CA LEU A 10 -1.29 0.71 -4.20
C LEU A 10 -2.64 0.12 -3.77
N GLY A 11 -2.64 -0.90 -2.90
CA GLY A 11 -3.86 -1.59 -2.48
C GLY A 11 -4.62 -2.10 -3.70
N ARG A 12 -5.94 -1.85 -3.78
CA ARG A 12 -6.79 -2.27 -4.91
C ARG A 12 -6.47 -1.61 -6.27
N ARG A 13 -5.61 -0.59 -6.32
CA ARG A 13 -5.20 0.12 -7.55
C ARG A 13 -3.95 -0.49 -8.19
N THR A 14 -3.87 -1.82 -8.22
CA THR A 14 -2.78 -2.56 -8.88
C THR A 14 -3.30 -3.87 -9.49
N GLY A 15 -2.41 -4.63 -10.14
CA GLY A 15 -2.71 -5.94 -10.71
C GLY A 15 -2.11 -7.08 -9.88
N TRP A 16 -2.79 -8.23 -9.87
CA TRP A 16 -2.35 -9.46 -9.20
C TRP A 16 -1.25 -10.19 -9.97
N ASN A 17 -1.10 -9.94 -11.28
CA ASN A 17 -0.15 -10.62 -12.17
C ASN A 17 1.27 -10.01 -12.13
N LYS A 18 1.71 -9.62 -10.94
CA LYS A 18 3.06 -9.05 -10.68
C LYS A 18 3.77 -9.90 -9.62
N ALA A 19 5.11 -9.91 -9.67
CA ALA A 19 5.97 -10.64 -8.73
C ALA A 19 5.53 -12.10 -8.52
N ASP A 20 5.05 -12.45 -7.33
CA ASP A 20 4.68 -13.81 -6.93
C ASP A 20 3.22 -14.18 -7.26
N TRP A 21 2.54 -13.34 -8.05
CA TRP A 21 1.17 -13.58 -8.54
C TRP A 21 0.12 -13.69 -7.43
N LEU A 22 0.33 -12.93 -6.35
CA LEU A 22 -0.54 -12.92 -5.17
C LEU A 22 -1.79 -12.05 -5.38
N PRO A 23 -2.87 -12.31 -4.63
CA PRO A 23 -4.05 -11.46 -4.62
C PRO A 23 -3.71 -10.01 -4.27
N VAL A 24 -4.42 -9.08 -4.91
CA VAL A 24 -4.38 -7.67 -4.53
C VAL A 24 -5.09 -7.48 -3.19
N LEU A 25 -4.56 -6.65 -2.28
CA LEU A 25 -5.13 -6.44 -0.95
C LEU A 25 -5.91 -5.12 -0.85
N SER A 26 -6.99 -5.11 -0.08
CA SER A 26 -7.75 -3.90 0.27
C SER A 26 -8.57 -4.10 1.55
N ALA A 27 -9.12 -3.03 2.11
CA ALA A 27 -9.98 -3.08 3.31
C ALA A 27 -11.25 -3.91 3.09
N SER A 28 -11.84 -3.85 1.89
CA SER A 28 -13.03 -4.61 1.48
C SER A 28 -12.88 -5.14 0.04
N PRO A 29 -13.68 -6.14 -0.39
CA PRO A 29 -13.57 -6.74 -1.72
C PRO A 29 -14.26 -5.87 -2.80
N VAL A 30 -14.09 -4.54 -2.70
CA VAL A 30 -14.69 -3.55 -3.62
C VAL A 30 -13.79 -3.40 -4.84
N ARG A 31 -14.28 -3.89 -5.97
CA ARG A 31 -13.59 -3.82 -7.26
C ARG A 31 -13.23 -2.38 -7.63
N GLU A 32 -12.01 -2.18 -8.10
CA GLU A 32 -11.56 -0.89 -8.62
C GLU A 32 -11.82 -0.77 -10.15
N PRO A 33 -12.45 0.32 -10.63
CA PRO A 33 -12.84 0.44 -12.04
C PRO A 33 -11.69 0.39 -13.05
N ALA A 34 -10.55 1.05 -12.77
CA ALA A 34 -9.46 1.20 -13.73
C ALA A 34 -8.59 -0.06 -13.87
N HIS A 35 -8.18 -0.65 -12.74
CA HIS A 35 -7.28 -1.80 -12.68
C HIS A 35 -8.02 -3.13 -12.73
N ARG A 36 -9.33 -3.12 -12.47
CA ARG A 36 -10.26 -4.25 -12.67
C ARG A 36 -9.95 -5.49 -11.82
N ALA A 37 -8.98 -5.43 -10.91
CA ALA A 37 -8.68 -6.49 -9.97
C ALA A 37 -9.81 -6.65 -8.94
N PHE A 38 -10.03 -7.88 -8.50
CA PHE A 38 -10.88 -8.20 -7.37
C PHE A 38 -9.98 -8.35 -6.14
N PRO A 39 -9.92 -7.34 -5.26
CA PRO A 39 -9.05 -7.41 -4.11
C PRO A 39 -9.56 -8.45 -3.11
N LYS A 40 -8.62 -9.19 -2.52
CA LYS A 40 -8.82 -9.93 -1.28
C LYS A 40 -8.98 -8.93 -0.14
N THR A 41 -9.98 -9.14 0.70
CA THR A 41 -10.07 -8.46 2.00
C THR A 41 -8.83 -8.80 2.81
N ILE A 42 -8.15 -7.75 3.24
CA ILE A 42 -6.95 -7.86 4.04
C ILE A 42 -7.25 -8.52 5.38
N GLU A 43 -6.37 -9.42 5.82
CA GLU A 43 -6.46 -10.09 7.13
C GLU A 43 -5.47 -9.46 8.12
N ASP A 44 -5.62 -9.75 9.40
CA ASP A 44 -4.77 -9.16 10.45
C ASP A 44 -3.27 -9.43 10.20
N TRP A 45 -2.93 -10.64 9.77
CA TRP A 45 -1.53 -11.00 9.46
C TRP A 45 -0.99 -10.28 8.21
N ASP A 46 -1.86 -9.91 7.25
CA ASP A 46 -1.46 -9.08 6.12
C ASP A 46 -1.13 -7.66 6.58
N ILE A 47 -1.93 -7.11 7.50
CA ILE A 47 -1.70 -5.79 8.08
C ILE A 47 -0.36 -5.79 8.83
N GLU A 48 -0.13 -6.77 9.69
CA GLU A 48 1.14 -6.90 10.43
C GLU A 48 2.35 -6.96 9.49
N ARG A 49 2.27 -7.79 8.45
CA ARG A 49 3.32 -7.90 7.42
C ARG A 49 3.54 -6.57 6.69
N ILE A 50 2.47 -5.90 6.26
CA ILE A 50 2.56 -4.63 5.53
C ILE A 50 3.12 -3.51 6.40
N VAL A 51 2.76 -3.46 7.69
CA VAL A 51 3.35 -2.52 8.65
C VAL A 51 4.86 -2.77 8.78
N ALA A 52 5.28 -4.04 8.87
CA ALA A 52 6.70 -4.40 8.88
C ALA A 52 7.41 -3.98 7.57
N ASP A 53 6.75 -4.13 6.41
CA ASP A 53 7.28 -3.70 5.12
C ASP A 53 7.46 -2.16 5.04
N TYR A 54 6.50 -1.39 5.55
CA TYR A 54 6.62 0.07 5.67
C TYR A 54 7.77 0.47 6.60
N ALA A 55 7.91 -0.19 7.75
CA ALA A 55 9.02 0.05 8.67
C ALA A 55 10.38 -0.26 8.03
N ALA A 56 10.49 -1.40 7.32
CA ALA A 56 11.70 -1.76 6.59
C ALA A 56 12.02 -0.77 5.46
N ALA A 57 11.00 -0.29 4.73
CA ALA A 57 11.18 0.74 3.71
C ALA A 57 11.68 2.06 4.32
N ALA A 58 11.09 2.51 5.42
CA ALA A 58 11.52 3.72 6.13
C ALA A 58 12.97 3.60 6.64
N GLN A 59 13.35 2.45 7.20
CA GLN A 59 14.72 2.17 7.63
C GLN A 59 15.71 2.22 6.47
N ARG A 60 15.35 1.69 5.28
CA ARG A 60 16.19 1.81 4.08
C ARG A 60 16.35 3.27 3.66
N CYS A 61 15.28 4.07 3.70
CA CYS A 61 15.35 5.50 3.40
C CYS A 61 16.27 6.25 4.37
N GLN A 62 16.18 5.95 5.67
CA GLN A 62 17.07 6.51 6.68
C GLN A 62 18.53 6.11 6.44
N ALA A 63 18.80 4.82 6.20
CA ALA A 63 20.15 4.32 5.93
C ALA A 63 20.76 4.91 4.65
N ALA A 64 19.93 5.22 3.66
CA ALA A 64 20.33 5.90 2.43
C ALA A 64 20.54 7.43 2.60
N GLY A 65 20.29 7.98 3.79
CA GLY A 65 20.52 9.40 4.09
C GLY A 65 19.47 10.36 3.52
N LEU A 66 18.25 9.89 3.25
CA LEU A 66 17.16 10.77 2.84
C LEU A 66 16.74 11.67 4.01
N ASP A 67 16.29 12.88 3.70
CA ASP A 67 15.89 13.88 4.68
C ASP A 67 14.49 13.63 5.25
N GLY A 68 13.71 12.75 4.62
CA GLY A 68 12.38 12.38 5.10
C GLY A 68 11.65 11.42 4.17
N ILE A 69 10.50 10.97 4.65
CA ILE A 69 9.58 10.09 3.92
C ILE A 69 8.18 10.69 3.95
N GLU A 70 7.38 10.33 2.95
CA GLU A 70 5.96 10.68 2.87
C GLU A 70 5.15 9.40 2.66
N PHE A 71 3.93 9.35 3.20
CA PHE A 71 2.96 8.32 2.86
C PHE A 71 2.00 8.83 1.81
N GLU A 72 1.76 8.05 0.76
CA GLU A 72 0.78 8.39 -0.25
C GLU A 72 -0.63 8.03 0.21
N SER A 73 -1.58 8.97 0.10
CA SER A 73 -2.98 8.79 0.48
C SER A 73 -3.88 9.40 -0.59
N TYR A 74 -3.99 8.69 -1.71
CA TYR A 74 -4.76 9.09 -2.89
C TYR A 74 -5.28 7.85 -3.65
N GLY A 75 -6.11 7.07 -2.98
CA GLY A 75 -6.63 5.77 -3.45
C GLY A 75 -5.68 4.60 -3.21
N HIS A 76 -4.76 4.72 -2.26
CA HIS A 76 -3.80 3.70 -1.86
C HIS A 76 -4.37 2.81 -0.76
N LEU A 77 -3.59 1.82 -0.32
CA LEU A 77 -4.06 0.84 0.66
C LEU A 77 -4.51 1.52 1.96
N MET A 78 -3.70 2.43 2.51
CA MET A 78 -3.92 3.04 3.81
C MET A 78 -5.19 3.90 3.84
N ASP A 79 -5.35 4.81 2.88
CA ASP A 79 -6.53 5.68 2.82
C ASP A 79 -7.80 4.93 2.40
N GLY A 80 -7.66 3.73 1.81
CA GLY A 80 -8.77 2.80 1.59
C GLY A 80 -9.50 2.39 2.87
N PHE A 81 -8.84 2.42 4.03
CA PHE A 81 -9.47 2.15 5.32
C PHE A 81 -10.25 3.35 5.88
N TRP A 82 -9.98 4.57 5.42
CA TRP A 82 -10.61 5.77 5.97
C TRP A 82 -11.95 6.13 5.31
N SER A 83 -12.17 5.65 4.08
CA SER A 83 -13.35 6.00 3.30
C SER A 83 -14.45 4.95 3.44
N PRO A 84 -15.70 5.32 3.80
CA PRO A 84 -16.84 4.41 3.81
C PRO A 84 -17.18 3.81 2.43
N ALA A 85 -16.65 4.40 1.35
CA ALA A 85 -16.82 3.84 0.02
C ALA A 85 -15.95 2.60 -0.23
N THR A 86 -14.94 2.37 0.61
CA THR A 86 -13.96 1.29 0.47
C THR A 86 -13.73 0.49 1.75
N ASN A 87 -14.25 0.93 2.90
CA ASN A 87 -14.27 0.23 4.19
C ASN A 87 -15.69 0.19 4.75
#